data_AF-A0A2V2RYX7-F1
#
_entry.id   AF-A0A2V2RYX7-F1
#
_cell.length_a   1.000
_cell.length_b   1.000
_cell.length_c   1.000
_cell.angle_alpha   90.00
_cell.angle_beta   90.00
_cell.angle_gamma   90.00
#
_symmetry.space_group_name_H-M   'P 1'
#
loop_
_entity.id
_entity.type
_entity.pdbx_description
1 polymer ?
#
loop_
_entity_poly.entity_id
_entity_poly.type
_entity_poly.pdbx_seq_one_letter_code
_entity_poly.pdbx_strand_id
1 'polypeptide(L)'
;MKYFLIKILILIISFNYIYSKSFEDEKILLDQKKELNSEYFRKIYLFLEEKDKDKAMMFAQKIDLKLIGLQDNLENDYIGLIKIFYQRGYTEEALELARLLFESSSIRYIRDTIRFIKLFFQDEKFEADAMELLEKVGFHSVDIYNDKIEFLANRGRGEEANILAKTLLEMWANEDSKNWNITRRKLWLAEKMHSSYFYEKILKNSKGYQFTKKDFETIKQFKELKKIEVKEERNQTITDILCRHFYVDPKLCEQYDITLEAIQEITKSIFYEVLKENERSFDILHAVALAVKNTDFYFSIDILEDGHNCKHAECSRQPQGTYNSFNENVKLQWNIIHTKKFKGIIIHEMTHKLMDILYENNAKPYSFNNIEAREAFQKAVNELEYKLNSVKIFSGRYGAFEIDRQRLYYSAIQSLLSVRRSYVENEFFCEYIARYPQSIATGTYRDNKVKNLMQPLATYWNDYIQPDIKKFIEQNSNHEGFICDESSDINYDLFSKELKALKLKTLRSKINNDYYNFRSLLNDLNKEDEKEFFDILYKEFNEELDPLTPFWKLFSKISFNFWY
;
A
#
# COMPACT_ATOMS: atom_id res chain seq x y z
N MET A 1 -21.21 3.75 -74.84
CA MET A 1 -21.37 3.09 -73.53
C MET A 1 -20.27 2.07 -73.20
N LYS A 2 -20.04 1.01 -74.01
CA LYS A 2 -18.95 0.02 -73.77
C LYS A 2 -17.56 0.65 -73.63
N TYR A 3 -17.21 1.60 -74.51
CA TYR A 3 -15.92 2.30 -74.48
C TYR A 3 -15.71 3.18 -73.23
N PHE A 4 -16.80 3.70 -72.65
CA PHE A 4 -16.76 4.51 -71.43
C PHE A 4 -16.54 3.63 -70.19
N LEU A 5 -17.22 2.46 -70.12
CA LEU A 5 -17.03 1.47 -69.06
C LEU A 5 -15.60 0.90 -69.06
N ILE A 6 -15.01 0.66 -70.23
CA ILE A 6 -13.62 0.21 -70.35
C ILE A 6 -12.64 1.28 -69.80
N LYS A 7 -12.87 2.57 -70.07
CA LYS A 7 -12.04 3.65 -69.52
C LYS A 7 -12.12 3.76 -68.00
N ILE A 8 -13.32 3.62 -67.41
CA ILE A 8 -13.49 3.61 -65.95
C ILE A 8 -12.79 2.40 -65.32
N LEU A 9 -12.91 1.21 -65.92
CA LEU A 9 -12.26 0.00 -65.43
C LEU A 9 -10.73 0.14 -65.44
N ILE A 10 -10.15 0.70 -66.51
CA ILE A 10 -8.71 0.97 -66.59
C ILE A 10 -8.30 1.97 -65.50
N LEU A 11 -9.06 3.03 -65.25
CA LEU A 11 -8.78 4.01 -64.21
C LEU A 11 -8.79 3.40 -62.80
N ILE A 12 -9.76 2.53 -62.51
CA ILE A 12 -9.83 1.80 -61.22
C ILE A 12 -8.64 0.85 -61.07
N ILE A 13 -8.28 0.10 -62.13
CA ILE A 13 -7.14 -0.82 -62.10
C ILE A 13 -5.83 -0.04 -61.92
N SER A 14 -5.64 1.06 -62.64
CA SER A 14 -4.45 1.92 -62.50
C SER A 14 -4.38 2.56 -61.12
N PHE A 15 -5.50 3.03 -60.56
CA PHE A 15 -5.54 3.60 -59.22
C PHE A 15 -5.22 2.54 -58.16
N ASN A 16 -5.81 1.35 -58.24
CA ASN A 16 -5.52 0.24 -57.34
C ASN A 16 -4.06 -0.23 -57.45
N TYR A 17 -3.48 -0.26 -58.65
CA TYR A 17 -2.08 -0.62 -58.87
C TYR A 17 -1.11 0.43 -58.30
N ILE A 18 -1.40 1.72 -58.48
CA ILE A 18 -0.60 2.80 -57.89
C ILE A 18 -0.71 2.77 -56.36
N TYR A 19 -1.91 2.58 -55.83
CA TYR A 19 -2.14 2.50 -54.39
C TYR A 19 -1.48 1.26 -53.77
N SER A 20 -1.59 0.09 -54.41
CA SER A 20 -0.95 -1.14 -53.93
C SER A 20 0.58 -1.03 -53.96
N LYS A 21 1.13 -0.44 -55.02
CA LYS A 21 2.58 -0.23 -55.14
C LYS A 21 3.10 0.79 -54.11
N SER A 22 2.37 1.88 -53.88
CA SER A 22 2.69 2.86 -52.83
C SER A 22 2.69 2.21 -51.44
N PHE A 23 1.72 1.34 -51.16
CA PHE A 23 1.64 0.60 -49.90
C PHE A 23 2.79 -0.41 -49.74
N GLU A 24 3.20 -1.05 -50.84
CA GLU A 24 4.32 -2.00 -50.86
C GLU A 24 5.66 -1.29 -50.65
N ASP A 25 5.87 -0.15 -51.31
CA ASP A 25 7.06 0.69 -51.13
C ASP A 25 7.14 1.26 -49.69
N GLU A 26 6.01 1.72 -49.12
CA GLU A 26 5.93 2.15 -47.71
C GLU A 26 6.22 1.01 -46.73
N LYS A 27 5.71 -0.20 -47.02
CA LYS A 27 5.97 -1.38 -46.18
C LYS A 27 7.44 -1.80 -46.23
N ILE A 28 8.07 -1.80 -47.41
CA ILE A 28 9.49 -2.11 -47.56
C ILE A 28 10.34 -1.08 -46.78
N LEU A 29 10.02 0.21 -46.91
CA LEU A 29 10.72 1.27 -46.17
C LEU A 29 10.55 1.10 -44.66
N LEU A 30 9.34 0.76 -44.21
CA LEU A 30 9.06 0.49 -42.81
C LEU A 30 9.89 -0.69 -42.31
N ASP A 31 9.90 -1.82 -43.01
CA ASP A 31 10.64 -3.02 -42.60
C ASP A 31 12.16 -2.78 -42.58
N GLN A 32 12.72 -2.02 -43.53
CA GLN A 32 14.13 -1.59 -43.50
C GLN A 32 14.46 -0.75 -42.26
N LYS A 33 13.56 0.18 -41.89
CA LYS A 33 13.76 0.99 -40.69
C LYS A 33 13.67 0.16 -39.40
N LYS A 34 12.81 -0.86 -39.36
CA LYS A 34 12.70 -1.78 -38.21
C LYS A 34 13.98 -2.59 -38.00
N GLU A 35 14.57 -3.09 -39.09
CA GLU A 35 15.84 -3.81 -39.06
C GLU A 35 16.97 -2.91 -38.58
N LEU A 36 17.03 -1.67 -39.08
CA LEU A 36 18.01 -0.68 -38.65
C LEU A 36 17.91 -0.34 -37.15
N ASN A 37 16.70 -0.12 -36.63
CA ASN A 37 16.49 0.10 -35.19
C ASN A 37 16.95 -1.11 -34.36
N SER A 38 16.65 -2.33 -34.82
CA SER A 38 17.10 -3.56 -34.13
C SER A 38 18.64 -3.66 -34.10
N GLU A 39 19.31 -3.25 -35.17
CA GLU A 39 20.76 -3.16 -35.22
C GLU A 39 21.31 -2.11 -34.24
N TYR A 40 20.65 -0.96 -34.12
CA TYR A 40 21.02 0.08 -33.15
C TYR A 40 20.89 -0.44 -31.71
N PHE A 41 19.79 -1.10 -31.34
CA PHE A 41 19.67 -1.71 -30.01
C PHE A 41 20.81 -2.69 -29.71
N ARG A 42 21.16 -3.58 -30.65
CA ARG A 42 22.30 -4.50 -30.47
C ARG A 42 23.61 -3.77 -30.22
N LYS A 43 23.88 -2.69 -30.98
CA LYS A 43 25.08 -1.87 -30.81
C LYS A 43 25.09 -1.14 -29.47
N ILE A 44 23.94 -0.62 -29.03
CA ILE A 44 23.82 0.05 -27.73
C ILE A 44 24.15 -0.93 -26.59
N TYR A 45 23.60 -2.14 -26.62
CA TYR A 45 23.91 -3.16 -25.61
C TYR A 45 25.39 -3.54 -25.57
N LEU A 46 26.00 -3.73 -26.75
CA LEU A 46 27.43 -3.99 -26.86
C LEU A 46 28.27 -2.88 -26.21
N PHE A 47 27.99 -1.61 -26.53
CA PHE A 47 28.73 -0.49 -25.96
C PHE A 47 28.48 -0.31 -24.46
N LEU A 48 27.27 -0.61 -23.98
CA LEU A 48 27.01 -0.66 -22.55
C LEU A 48 27.86 -1.74 -21.88
N GLU A 49 27.96 -2.95 -22.43
CA GLU A 49 28.84 -4.01 -21.90
C GLU A 49 30.32 -3.56 -21.84
N GLU A 50 30.78 -2.84 -22.85
CA GLU A 50 32.13 -2.24 -22.91
C GLU A 50 32.31 -1.02 -21.99
N LYS A 51 31.25 -0.56 -21.32
CA LYS A 51 31.19 0.67 -20.50
C LYS A 51 31.49 1.95 -21.29
N ASP A 52 31.25 1.94 -22.60
CA ASP A 52 31.38 3.11 -23.49
C ASP A 52 30.01 3.81 -23.64
N LYS A 53 29.66 4.58 -22.63
CA LYS A 53 28.34 5.23 -22.55
C LYS A 53 28.09 6.24 -23.67
N ASP A 54 29.13 6.95 -24.13
CA ASP A 54 28.98 8.02 -25.13
C ASP A 54 28.60 7.42 -26.49
N LYS A 55 29.22 6.29 -26.87
CA LYS A 55 28.82 5.56 -28.07
C LYS A 55 27.45 4.95 -27.94
N ALA A 56 27.14 4.35 -26.78
CA ALA A 56 25.80 3.81 -26.51
C ALA A 56 24.73 4.91 -26.70
N MET A 57 24.97 6.11 -26.16
CA MET A 57 24.06 7.25 -26.28
C MET A 57 23.93 7.76 -27.72
N MET A 58 25.06 7.88 -28.43
CA MET A 58 25.06 8.26 -29.85
C MET A 58 24.21 7.32 -30.71
N PHE A 59 24.21 6.01 -30.43
CA PHE A 59 23.35 5.05 -31.14
C PHE A 59 21.89 5.13 -30.67
N ALA A 60 21.65 5.36 -29.39
CA ALA A 60 20.30 5.50 -28.84
C ALA A 60 19.56 6.73 -29.42
N GLN A 61 20.27 7.84 -29.64
CA GLN A 61 19.74 9.05 -30.30
C GLN A 61 19.45 8.86 -31.80
N LYS A 62 20.00 7.80 -32.44
CA LYS A 62 19.76 7.48 -33.86
C LYS A 62 18.54 6.61 -34.08
N ILE A 63 17.96 6.05 -33.01
CA ILE A 63 16.73 5.27 -33.11
C ILE A 63 15.61 6.18 -33.63
N ASP A 64 14.97 5.77 -34.73
CA ASP A 64 13.84 6.53 -35.30
C ASP A 64 12.61 6.33 -34.42
N LEU A 65 12.42 7.25 -33.47
CA LEU A 65 11.34 7.17 -32.50
C LEU A 65 9.96 7.40 -33.12
N LYS A 66 9.86 7.91 -34.36
CA LYS A 66 8.57 8.04 -35.07
C LYS A 66 7.95 6.68 -35.42
N LEU A 67 8.71 5.59 -35.26
CA LEU A 67 8.23 4.22 -35.42
C LEU A 67 7.63 3.65 -34.13
N ILE A 68 7.79 4.35 -33.00
CA ILE A 68 7.17 4.02 -31.72
C ILE A 68 5.66 4.22 -31.87
N GLY A 69 4.90 3.12 -31.79
CA GLY A 69 3.47 3.07 -32.12
C GLY A 69 3.12 2.27 -33.38
N LEU A 70 4.10 2.00 -34.27
CA LEU A 70 3.96 1.04 -35.39
C LEU A 70 4.59 -0.33 -35.08
N GLN A 71 5.33 -0.42 -33.97
CA GLN A 71 5.91 -1.65 -33.44
C GLN A 71 5.64 -1.77 -31.95
N ASP A 72 4.87 -2.79 -31.55
CA ASP A 72 4.50 -3.02 -30.14
C ASP A 72 5.71 -3.32 -29.23
N ASN A 73 6.85 -3.75 -29.78
CA ASN A 73 8.03 -4.15 -29.01
C ASN A 73 9.10 -3.06 -28.89
N LEU A 74 9.20 -2.15 -29.87
CA LEU A 74 10.28 -1.16 -29.96
C LEU A 74 10.31 -0.23 -28.74
N GLU A 75 9.13 0.06 -28.20
CA GLU A 75 8.96 0.91 -27.04
C GLU A 75 9.34 0.23 -25.72
N ASN A 76 8.95 -1.03 -25.54
CA ASN A 76 9.38 -1.83 -24.40
C ASN A 76 10.91 -1.99 -24.39
N ASP A 77 11.50 -2.14 -25.56
CA ASP A 77 12.95 -2.17 -25.74
C ASP A 77 13.58 -0.81 -25.36
N TYR A 78 12.95 0.31 -25.72
CA TYR A 78 13.42 1.66 -25.35
C TYR A 78 13.28 1.93 -23.84
N ILE A 79 12.18 1.54 -23.20
CA ILE A 79 12.01 1.61 -21.74
C ILE A 79 13.04 0.71 -21.04
N GLY A 80 13.27 -0.50 -21.58
CA GLY A 80 14.33 -1.40 -21.13
C GLY A 80 15.71 -0.78 -21.24
N LEU A 81 15.94 0.05 -22.26
CA LEU A 81 17.19 0.77 -22.42
C LEU A 81 17.36 1.86 -21.36
N ILE A 82 16.33 2.68 -21.13
CA ILE A 82 16.34 3.71 -20.08
C ILE A 82 16.65 3.06 -18.71
N LYS A 83 16.02 1.92 -18.41
CA LYS A 83 16.29 1.11 -17.21
C LYS A 83 17.77 0.77 -17.03
N ILE A 84 18.41 0.32 -18.10
CA ILE A 84 19.78 -0.17 -18.04
C ILE A 84 20.78 0.97 -17.90
N PHE A 85 20.56 2.10 -18.56
CA PHE A 85 21.36 3.31 -18.34
C PHE A 85 21.26 3.76 -16.88
N TYR A 86 20.04 3.83 -16.34
CA TYR A 86 19.82 4.22 -14.94
C TYR A 86 20.50 3.26 -13.95
N GLN A 87 20.29 1.94 -14.10
CA GLN A 87 20.88 0.93 -13.21
C GLN A 87 22.42 0.93 -13.21
N ARG A 88 23.04 1.47 -14.26
CA ARG A 88 24.50 1.62 -14.37
C ARG A 88 25.03 2.96 -13.86
N GLY A 89 24.16 3.82 -13.31
CA GLY A 89 24.53 5.15 -12.80
C GLY A 89 24.65 6.21 -13.89
N TYR A 90 24.17 5.95 -15.11
CA TYR A 90 24.13 6.92 -16.21
C TYR A 90 22.80 7.70 -16.17
N THR A 91 22.60 8.44 -15.07
CA THR A 91 21.32 9.09 -14.76
C THR A 91 20.94 10.12 -15.82
N GLU A 92 21.83 11.05 -16.16
CA GLU A 92 21.57 12.11 -17.16
C GLU A 92 21.21 11.53 -18.54
N GLU A 93 21.89 10.46 -18.95
CA GLU A 93 21.62 9.81 -20.22
C GLU A 93 20.29 9.06 -20.20
N ALA A 94 19.96 8.39 -19.09
CA ALA A 94 18.64 7.77 -18.92
C ALA A 94 17.52 8.83 -18.96
N LEU A 95 17.73 10.00 -18.34
CA LEU A 95 16.79 11.11 -18.37
C LEU A 95 16.60 11.66 -19.80
N GLU A 96 17.69 11.84 -20.53
CA GLU A 96 17.63 12.33 -21.91
C GLU A 96 16.94 11.31 -22.83
N LEU A 97 17.17 10.01 -22.66
CA LEU A 97 16.42 8.97 -23.36
C LEU A 97 14.94 8.98 -22.99
N ALA A 98 14.61 9.19 -21.71
CA ALA A 98 13.22 9.34 -21.29
C ALA A 98 12.56 10.55 -21.97
N ARG A 99 13.23 11.71 -22.02
CA ARG A 99 12.75 12.91 -22.73
C ARG A 99 12.49 12.63 -24.21
N LEU A 100 13.46 12.02 -24.90
CA LEU A 100 13.33 11.65 -26.32
C LEU A 100 12.14 10.71 -26.54
N LEU A 101 11.94 9.72 -25.67
CA LEU A 101 10.78 8.83 -25.71
C LEU A 101 9.48 9.62 -25.50
N PHE A 102 9.42 10.59 -24.58
CA PHE A 102 8.24 11.41 -24.37
C PHE A 102 7.90 12.31 -25.56
N GLU A 103 8.89 12.98 -26.15
CA GLU A 103 8.70 13.88 -27.30
C GLU A 103 8.17 13.17 -28.55
N SER A 104 8.39 11.86 -28.63
CA SER A 104 8.06 11.03 -29.79
C SER A 104 6.79 10.18 -29.63
N SER A 105 6.27 10.03 -28.40
CA SER A 105 5.26 9.02 -28.07
C SER A 105 3.81 9.52 -28.11
N SER A 106 2.88 8.59 -28.30
CA SER A 106 1.44 8.81 -28.07
C SER A 106 1.08 8.82 -26.56
N ILE A 107 -0.04 9.45 -26.19
CA ILE A 107 -0.56 9.59 -24.80
C ILE A 107 -0.52 8.29 -23.97
N ARG A 108 -0.67 7.13 -24.61
CA ARG A 108 -0.70 5.82 -23.93
C ARG A 108 0.61 5.49 -23.20
N TYR A 109 1.73 5.99 -23.70
CA TYR A 109 3.08 5.52 -23.35
C TYR A 109 3.82 6.47 -22.42
N ILE A 110 3.40 7.73 -22.44
CA ILE A 110 3.65 8.74 -21.41
C ILE A 110 3.40 8.16 -20.01
N ARG A 111 2.36 7.34 -19.83
CA ARG A 111 2.03 6.70 -18.55
C ARG A 111 3.09 5.70 -18.08
N ASP A 112 3.58 4.83 -18.97
CA ASP A 112 4.52 3.78 -18.58
C ASP A 112 5.93 4.37 -18.36
N THR A 113 6.28 5.43 -19.09
CA THR A 113 7.47 6.25 -18.82
C THR A 113 7.33 7.03 -17.50
N ILE A 114 6.17 7.62 -17.18
CA ILE A 114 5.89 8.24 -15.85
C ILE A 114 6.01 7.20 -14.72
N ARG A 115 5.43 6.01 -14.88
CA ARG A 115 5.54 4.94 -13.88
C ARG A 115 6.97 4.49 -13.67
N PHE A 116 7.71 4.34 -14.76
CA PHE A 116 9.13 4.04 -14.70
C PHE A 116 9.89 5.16 -13.98
N ILE A 117 9.58 6.42 -14.28
CA ILE A 117 10.19 7.58 -13.64
C ILE A 117 9.88 7.65 -12.14
N LYS A 118 8.61 7.46 -11.76
CA LYS A 118 8.13 7.41 -10.36
C LYS A 118 8.90 6.37 -9.53
N LEU A 119 9.28 5.25 -10.14
CA LEU A 119 9.98 4.16 -9.44
C LEU A 119 11.48 4.38 -9.28
N PHE A 120 12.11 5.24 -10.08
CA PHE A 120 13.57 5.29 -10.18
C PHE A 120 14.19 6.68 -10.01
N PHE A 121 13.51 7.79 -10.27
CA PHE A 121 14.14 9.12 -10.21
C PHE A 121 13.62 9.93 -9.02
N GLN A 122 14.53 10.26 -8.09
CA GLN A 122 14.31 11.18 -6.99
C GLN A 122 15.10 12.47 -7.16
N ASP A 123 15.02 13.07 -8.35
CA ASP A 123 15.74 14.29 -8.72
C ASP A 123 14.75 15.46 -8.89
N GLU A 124 14.89 16.51 -8.10
CA GLU A 124 14.03 17.71 -8.10
C GLU A 124 14.02 18.45 -9.46
N LYS A 125 15.16 18.47 -10.17
CA LYS A 125 15.26 19.13 -11.48
C LYS A 125 14.45 18.35 -12.51
N PHE A 126 14.52 17.02 -12.43
CA PHE A 126 13.74 16.18 -13.32
C PHE A 126 12.24 16.16 -12.96
N GLU A 127 11.89 16.34 -11.68
CA GLU A 127 10.52 16.60 -11.27
C GLU A 127 9.93 17.82 -11.98
N ALA A 128 10.66 18.94 -12.00
CA ALA A 128 10.22 20.14 -12.71
C ALA A 128 10.01 19.87 -14.20
N ASP A 129 10.95 19.15 -14.84
CA ASP A 129 10.84 18.78 -16.25
C ASP A 129 9.66 17.82 -16.51
N ALA A 130 9.46 16.81 -15.67
CA ALA A 130 8.37 15.86 -15.78
C ALA A 130 7.01 16.55 -15.61
N MET A 131 6.92 17.50 -14.67
CA MET A 131 5.72 18.30 -14.44
C MET A 131 5.44 19.27 -15.59
N GLU A 132 6.47 19.95 -16.12
CA GLU A 132 6.37 20.78 -17.32
C GLU A 132 5.95 19.96 -18.55
N LEU A 133 6.49 18.74 -18.69
CA LEU A 133 6.14 17.81 -19.76
C LEU A 133 4.69 17.30 -19.63
N LEU A 134 4.25 16.97 -18.42
CA LEU A 134 2.85 16.63 -18.13
C LEU A 134 1.88 17.75 -18.51
N GLU A 135 2.29 19.00 -18.35
CA GLU A 135 1.52 20.19 -18.74
C GLU A 135 1.50 20.39 -20.27
N LYS A 136 2.62 20.15 -20.97
CA LYS A 136 2.75 20.27 -22.44
C LYS A 136 1.91 19.27 -23.23
N VAL A 137 1.74 18.05 -22.71
CA VAL A 137 0.99 16.96 -23.39
C VAL A 137 -0.50 17.27 -23.54
N GLY A 138 -0.99 18.28 -22.83
CA GLY A 138 -2.38 18.67 -22.90
C GLY A 138 -3.22 17.85 -21.93
N PHE A 139 -3.94 18.61 -21.11
CA PHE A 139 -4.81 18.27 -20.00
C PHE A 139 -6.05 17.42 -20.33
N HIS A 140 -5.92 16.35 -21.12
CA HIS A 140 -7.09 15.65 -21.69
C HIS A 140 -7.30 14.21 -21.20
N SER A 141 -6.40 13.66 -20.38
CA SER A 141 -6.56 12.33 -19.81
C SER A 141 -6.67 12.37 -18.29
N VAL A 142 -7.79 11.84 -17.77
CA VAL A 142 -8.03 11.62 -16.33
C VAL A 142 -6.91 10.81 -15.69
N ASP A 143 -6.29 9.92 -16.46
CA ASP A 143 -5.19 9.08 -16.00
C ASP A 143 -3.95 9.90 -15.65
N ILE A 144 -3.57 10.85 -16.52
CA ILE A 144 -2.41 11.72 -16.34
C ILE A 144 -2.60 12.59 -15.09
N TYR A 145 -3.81 13.07 -14.87
CA TYR A 145 -4.13 13.90 -13.72
C TYR A 145 -4.10 13.14 -12.40
N ASN A 146 -4.67 11.93 -12.35
CA ASN A 146 -4.52 11.09 -11.17
C ASN A 146 -3.04 10.79 -10.90
N ASP A 147 -2.26 10.51 -11.95
CA ASP A 147 -0.83 10.29 -11.80
C ASP A 147 -0.08 11.53 -11.27
N LYS A 148 -0.46 12.75 -11.69
CA LYS A 148 0.11 14.02 -11.22
C LYS A 148 -0.28 14.33 -9.78
N ILE A 149 -1.55 14.12 -9.42
CA ILE A 149 -1.99 14.35 -8.04
C ILE A 149 -1.30 13.38 -7.09
N GLU A 150 -1.25 12.09 -7.44
CA GLU A 150 -0.54 11.06 -6.66
C GLU A 150 0.95 11.39 -6.55
N PHE A 151 1.56 11.89 -7.63
CA PHE A 151 2.94 12.35 -7.59
C PHE A 151 3.16 13.50 -6.60
N LEU A 152 2.29 14.51 -6.61
CA LEU A 152 2.36 15.64 -5.67
C LEU A 152 2.13 15.18 -4.21
N ALA A 153 1.16 14.30 -3.98
CA ALA A 153 0.85 13.77 -2.65
C ALA A 153 2.05 12.99 -2.07
N ASN A 154 2.61 12.06 -2.83
CA ASN A 154 3.77 11.24 -2.43
C ASN A 154 5.05 12.07 -2.16
N ARG A 155 5.07 13.35 -2.55
CA ARG A 155 6.18 14.30 -2.32
C ARG A 155 5.91 15.27 -1.17
N GLY A 156 4.88 15.02 -0.36
CA GLY A 156 4.48 15.93 0.72
C GLY A 156 3.88 17.25 0.22
N ARG A 157 3.67 17.43 -1.09
CA ARG A 157 3.01 18.60 -1.71
C ARG A 157 1.49 18.43 -1.71
N GLY A 158 0.96 18.03 -0.55
CA GLY A 158 -0.44 17.69 -0.34
C GLY A 158 -1.43 18.80 -0.68
N GLU A 159 -1.08 20.03 -0.33
CA GLU A 159 -1.93 21.20 -0.61
C GLU A 159 -2.09 21.42 -2.12
N GLU A 160 -0.99 21.32 -2.88
CA GLU A 160 -1.02 21.42 -4.34
C GLU A 160 -1.76 20.26 -4.98
N ALA A 161 -1.54 19.04 -4.47
CA ALA A 161 -2.27 17.84 -4.87
C ALA A 161 -3.79 18.04 -4.70
N ASN A 162 -4.20 18.57 -3.54
CA ASN A 162 -5.59 18.82 -3.21
C ASN A 162 -6.22 19.92 -4.07
N ILE A 163 -5.52 21.04 -4.29
CA ILE A 163 -5.97 22.12 -5.17
C ILE A 163 -6.20 21.58 -6.58
N LEU A 164 -5.23 20.81 -7.10
CA LEU A 164 -5.33 20.20 -8.42
C LEU A 164 -6.50 19.22 -8.49
N ALA A 165 -6.61 18.32 -7.51
CA ALA A 165 -7.68 17.33 -7.42
C ALA A 165 -9.07 17.98 -7.35
N LYS A 166 -9.23 19.03 -6.53
CA LYS A 166 -10.47 19.79 -6.42
C LYS A 166 -10.82 20.46 -7.75
N THR A 167 -9.86 21.13 -8.37
CA THR A 167 -10.04 21.79 -9.67
C THR A 167 -10.51 20.79 -10.72
N LEU A 168 -9.92 19.59 -10.73
CA LEU A 168 -10.30 18.53 -11.64
C LEU A 168 -11.69 17.99 -11.38
N LEU A 169 -12.05 17.76 -10.12
CA LEU A 169 -13.39 17.33 -9.78
C LEU A 169 -14.43 18.41 -10.13
N GLU A 170 -14.12 19.70 -9.99
CA GLU A 170 -14.98 20.80 -10.44
C GLU A 170 -15.21 20.79 -11.94
N MET A 171 -14.16 20.55 -12.73
CA MET A 171 -14.24 20.40 -14.18
C MET A 171 -15.05 19.14 -14.54
N TRP A 172 -14.63 17.99 -14.01
CA TRP A 172 -15.14 16.66 -14.37
C TRP A 172 -16.55 16.38 -13.89
N ALA A 173 -16.97 16.96 -12.78
CA ALA A 173 -18.31 16.74 -12.24
C ALA A 173 -19.40 17.32 -13.15
N ASN A 174 -19.06 18.23 -14.07
CA ASN A 174 -20.00 18.76 -15.07
C ASN A 174 -19.91 18.05 -16.42
N GLU A 175 -18.92 17.17 -16.62
CA GLU A 175 -18.74 16.44 -17.87
C GLU A 175 -19.50 15.11 -17.86
N ASP A 176 -20.41 14.94 -18.81
CA ASP A 176 -20.97 13.63 -19.12
C ASP A 176 -19.86 12.71 -19.66
N SER A 177 -19.66 11.57 -19.02
CA SER A 177 -18.79 10.52 -19.56
C SER A 177 -19.59 9.26 -19.83
N LYS A 178 -19.58 8.81 -21.09
CA LYS A 178 -20.10 7.49 -21.48
C LYS A 178 -19.11 6.37 -21.20
N ASN A 179 -17.89 6.69 -20.78
CA ASN A 179 -16.83 5.73 -20.50
C ASN A 179 -16.77 5.44 -19.00
N TRP A 180 -17.10 4.21 -18.62
CA TRP A 180 -17.09 3.79 -17.23
C TRP A 180 -15.70 3.85 -16.58
N ASN A 181 -14.64 3.54 -17.31
CA ASN A 181 -13.28 3.61 -16.74
C ASN A 181 -12.92 5.04 -16.34
N ILE A 182 -13.37 6.02 -17.13
CA ILE A 182 -13.21 7.45 -16.80
C ILE A 182 -14.08 7.81 -15.60
N THR A 183 -15.36 7.44 -15.62
CA THR A 183 -16.30 7.71 -14.52
C THR A 183 -15.82 7.12 -13.19
N ARG A 184 -15.38 5.86 -13.19
CA ARG A 184 -14.85 5.18 -12.00
C ARG A 184 -13.62 5.90 -11.44
N ARG A 185 -12.74 6.44 -12.29
CA ARG A 185 -11.58 7.22 -11.83
C ARG A 185 -11.96 8.57 -11.24
N LYS A 186 -12.95 9.24 -11.84
CA LYS A 186 -13.55 10.47 -11.29
C LYS A 186 -14.16 10.19 -9.90
N LEU A 187 -14.91 9.10 -9.77
CA LEU A 187 -15.50 8.66 -8.50
C LEU A 187 -14.42 8.27 -7.47
N TRP A 188 -13.40 7.54 -7.88
CA TRP A 188 -12.26 7.18 -7.02
C TRP A 188 -11.52 8.42 -6.51
N LEU A 189 -11.30 9.43 -7.37
CA LEU A 189 -10.68 10.67 -6.94
C LEU A 189 -11.59 11.45 -5.97
N ALA A 190 -12.89 11.52 -6.25
CA ALA A 190 -13.85 12.13 -5.33
C ALA A 190 -13.92 11.40 -3.99
N GLU A 191 -13.76 10.09 -4.00
CA GLU A 191 -13.67 9.24 -2.80
C GLU A 191 -12.41 9.53 -2.00
N LYS A 192 -11.24 9.57 -2.65
CA LYS A 192 -9.97 9.93 -2.02
C LYS A 192 -9.98 11.34 -1.45
N MET A 193 -10.62 12.28 -2.13
CA MET A 193 -10.81 13.64 -1.61
C MET A 193 -11.88 13.75 -0.51
N HIS A 194 -12.55 12.65 -0.15
CA HIS A 194 -13.72 12.63 0.71
C HIS A 194 -14.81 13.64 0.28
N SER A 195 -14.87 13.97 -1.03
CA SER A 195 -15.75 15.00 -1.56
C SER A 195 -17.04 14.42 -2.10
N SER A 196 -18.00 14.39 -1.20
CA SER A 196 -19.28 13.77 -1.41
C SER A 196 -20.20 14.54 -2.38
N TYR A 197 -20.01 15.85 -2.49
CA TYR A 197 -20.62 16.70 -3.51
C TYR A 197 -20.18 16.27 -4.92
N PHE A 198 -18.88 16.13 -5.15
CA PHE A 198 -18.38 15.73 -6.47
C PHE A 198 -18.76 14.29 -6.79
N TYR A 199 -18.67 13.39 -5.82
CA TYR A 199 -19.07 11.99 -5.99
C TYR A 199 -20.51 11.87 -6.49
N GLU A 200 -21.46 12.52 -5.81
CA GLU A 200 -22.88 12.48 -6.21
C GLU A 200 -23.15 13.17 -7.54
N LYS A 201 -22.46 14.28 -7.81
CA LYS A 201 -22.62 15.04 -9.04
C LYS A 201 -22.08 14.27 -10.26
N ILE A 202 -20.92 13.63 -10.13
CA ILE A 202 -20.36 12.71 -11.14
C ILE A 202 -21.34 11.55 -11.37
N LEU A 203 -21.86 10.95 -10.30
CA LEU A 203 -22.82 9.84 -10.42
C LEU A 203 -24.08 10.25 -11.19
N LYS A 204 -24.64 11.41 -10.85
CA LYS A 204 -25.85 11.98 -11.48
C LYS A 204 -25.66 12.28 -12.97
N ASN A 205 -24.44 12.62 -13.36
CA ASN A 205 -24.05 12.92 -14.75
C ASN A 205 -23.51 11.70 -15.51
N SER A 206 -23.44 10.53 -14.86
CA SER A 206 -23.05 9.28 -15.53
C SER A 206 -24.25 8.61 -16.24
N LYS A 207 -25.13 9.42 -16.87
CA LYS A 207 -26.38 8.94 -17.46
C LYS A 207 -26.12 8.03 -18.66
N GLY A 208 -26.69 6.82 -18.63
CA GLY A 208 -26.59 5.83 -19.71
C GLY A 208 -25.69 4.63 -19.41
N TYR A 209 -24.99 4.61 -18.27
CA TYR A 209 -24.32 3.42 -17.78
C TYR A 209 -25.26 2.60 -16.88
N GLN A 210 -25.30 1.28 -17.09
CA GLN A 210 -25.95 0.37 -16.15
C GLN A 210 -24.98 0.07 -15.02
N PHE A 211 -25.20 0.74 -13.88
CA PHE A 211 -24.46 0.45 -12.65
C PHE A 211 -24.60 -1.02 -12.27
N THR A 212 -23.48 -1.66 -11.97
CA THR A 212 -23.47 -3.02 -11.44
C THR A 212 -23.85 -3.01 -9.96
N LYS A 213 -24.21 -4.19 -9.42
CA LYS A 213 -24.48 -4.34 -7.98
C LYS A 213 -23.32 -3.83 -7.11
N LYS A 214 -22.08 -4.07 -7.55
CA LYS A 214 -20.86 -3.62 -6.88
C LYS A 214 -20.76 -2.09 -6.83
N ASP A 215 -21.17 -1.40 -7.89
CA ASP A 215 -21.15 0.06 -7.94
C ASP A 215 -22.17 0.65 -6.96
N PHE A 216 -23.36 0.04 -6.86
CA PHE A 216 -24.36 0.43 -5.86
C PHE A 216 -23.91 0.16 -4.41
N GLU A 217 -23.18 -0.93 -4.17
CA GLU A 217 -22.56 -1.19 -2.87
C GLU A 217 -21.55 -0.09 -2.52
N THR A 218 -20.62 0.27 -3.42
CA THR A 218 -19.67 1.39 -3.19
C THR A 218 -20.38 2.73 -2.95
N ILE A 219 -21.45 3.03 -3.69
CA ILE A 219 -22.25 4.26 -3.49
C ILE A 219 -22.94 4.26 -2.12
N LYS A 220 -23.48 3.12 -1.69
CA LYS A 220 -24.13 2.97 -0.38
C LYS A 220 -23.11 3.19 0.75
N GLN A 221 -21.91 2.63 0.61
CA GLN A 221 -20.80 2.77 1.55
C GLN A 221 -20.35 4.23 1.69
N PHE A 222 -20.19 4.94 0.57
CA PHE A 222 -19.82 6.35 0.59
C PHE A 222 -20.90 7.24 1.25
N LYS A 223 -22.18 6.87 1.10
CA LYS A 223 -23.30 7.53 1.77
C LYS A 223 -23.44 7.18 3.25
N GLU A 224 -22.92 6.05 3.70
CA GLU A 224 -22.83 5.70 5.12
C GLU A 224 -21.64 6.39 5.79
N LEU A 225 -20.48 6.47 5.12
CA LEU A 225 -19.34 7.32 5.52
C LEU A 225 -19.75 8.80 5.68
N LYS A 226 -20.66 9.30 4.81
CA LYS A 226 -21.29 10.64 4.92
C LYS A 226 -22.07 10.91 6.21
N LYS A 227 -22.63 9.88 6.87
CA LYS A 227 -23.42 10.09 8.10
C LYS A 227 -22.55 10.48 9.28
N ILE A 228 -21.25 10.26 9.16
CA ILE A 228 -20.24 10.69 10.11
C ILE A 228 -19.72 12.03 9.59
N GLU A 229 -20.54 13.07 9.73
CA GLU A 229 -20.13 14.44 9.45
C GLU A 229 -19.14 14.85 10.57
N VAL A 230 -17.85 14.55 10.38
CA VAL A 230 -16.83 15.00 11.32
C VAL A 230 -16.67 16.49 11.10
N LYS A 231 -17.29 17.29 11.98
CA LYS A 231 -17.08 18.73 12.00
C LYS A 231 -15.58 18.99 12.03
N GLU A 232 -15.12 19.98 11.27
CA GLU A 232 -13.77 20.57 11.44
C GLU A 232 -13.73 21.21 12.83
N GLU A 233 -13.56 20.38 13.85
CA GLU A 233 -13.33 20.85 15.19
C GLU A 233 -11.92 21.41 15.21
N ARG A 234 -11.80 22.63 15.74
CA ARG A 234 -10.52 23.31 15.92
C ARG A 234 -9.56 22.55 16.81
N ASN A 235 -10.00 21.51 17.52
CA ASN A 235 -9.20 20.75 18.46
C ASN A 235 -9.33 19.27 18.13
N GLN A 236 -8.32 18.67 17.52
CA GLN A 236 -8.32 17.25 17.16
C GLN A 236 -7.16 16.56 17.87
N THR A 237 -7.39 15.35 18.37
CA THR A 237 -6.34 14.54 18.94
C THR A 237 -5.62 13.70 17.88
N ILE A 238 -4.51 13.03 18.24
CA ILE A 238 -3.81 12.08 17.35
C ILE A 238 -4.81 11.03 16.86
N THR A 239 -5.58 10.48 17.80
CA THR A 239 -6.52 9.42 17.50
C THR A 239 -7.65 9.92 16.60
N ASP A 240 -8.19 11.11 16.83
CA ASP A 240 -9.24 11.68 15.96
C ASP A 240 -8.74 11.92 14.53
N ILE A 241 -7.50 12.39 14.38
CA ILE A 241 -6.87 12.59 13.06
C ILE A 241 -6.75 11.24 12.36
N LEU A 242 -6.08 10.26 12.96
CA LEU A 242 -5.85 8.95 12.34
C LEU A 242 -7.17 8.22 12.06
N CYS A 243 -8.18 8.36 12.93
CA CYS A 243 -9.46 7.67 12.76
C CYS A 243 -10.28 8.17 11.57
N ARG A 244 -10.11 9.43 11.15
CA ARG A 244 -10.77 9.97 9.94
C ARG A 244 -10.31 9.28 8.67
N HIS A 245 -9.11 8.71 8.68
CA HIS A 245 -8.53 8.01 7.56
C HIS A 245 -8.87 6.52 7.54
N PHE A 246 -9.73 6.02 8.43
CA PHE A 246 -10.16 4.62 8.40
C PHE A 246 -11.09 4.31 7.23
N TYR A 247 -10.72 3.29 6.48
CA TYR A 247 -11.60 2.58 5.58
C TYR A 247 -11.83 1.17 6.10
N VAL A 248 -13.07 0.68 6.08
CA VAL A 248 -13.40 -0.70 6.48
C VAL A 248 -14.05 -1.39 5.28
N ASP A 249 -13.61 -2.60 4.95
CA ASP A 249 -14.25 -3.42 3.93
C ASP A 249 -15.70 -3.74 4.33
N PRO A 250 -16.72 -3.32 3.56
CA PRO A 250 -18.10 -3.46 4.04
C PRO A 250 -18.61 -4.91 4.04
N LYS A 251 -17.92 -5.81 3.33
CA LYS A 251 -18.14 -7.25 3.46
C LYS A 251 -17.88 -7.75 4.87
N LEU A 252 -16.91 -7.15 5.56
CA LEU A 252 -16.58 -7.48 6.94
C LEU A 252 -17.73 -7.05 7.88
N CYS A 253 -18.31 -5.87 7.67
CA CYS A 253 -19.50 -5.44 8.42
C CYS A 253 -20.65 -6.43 8.26
N GLU A 254 -20.91 -6.86 7.02
CA GLU A 254 -21.96 -7.86 6.71
C GLU A 254 -21.65 -9.24 7.30
N GLN A 255 -20.41 -9.72 7.16
CA GLN A 255 -19.98 -11.05 7.59
C GLN A 255 -20.00 -11.21 9.11
N TYR A 256 -19.58 -10.20 9.85
CA TYR A 256 -19.50 -10.24 11.32
C TYR A 256 -20.72 -9.62 12.01
N ASP A 257 -21.68 -9.10 11.24
CA ASP A 257 -22.86 -8.39 11.75
C ASP A 257 -22.43 -7.33 12.77
N ILE A 258 -21.57 -6.42 12.31
CA ILE A 258 -20.99 -5.32 13.08
C ILE A 258 -21.13 -4.02 12.27
N THR A 259 -21.42 -2.92 12.95
CA THR A 259 -21.55 -1.61 12.31
C THR A 259 -20.18 -0.97 12.08
N LEU A 260 -20.10 -0.04 11.13
CA LEU A 260 -18.89 0.73 10.87
C LEU A 260 -18.45 1.51 12.11
N GLU A 261 -19.41 2.12 12.82
CA GLU A 261 -19.17 2.91 14.02
C GLU A 261 -18.51 2.05 15.11
N ALA A 262 -18.97 0.81 15.31
CA ALA A 262 -18.38 -0.09 16.30
C ALA A 262 -16.92 -0.46 15.94
N ILE A 263 -16.62 -0.64 14.66
CA ILE A 263 -15.24 -0.92 14.20
C ILE A 263 -14.33 0.28 14.45
N GLN A 264 -14.82 1.48 14.16
CA GLN A 264 -14.08 2.71 14.39
C GLN A 264 -13.83 2.92 15.88
N GLU A 265 -14.83 2.73 16.74
CA GLU A 265 -14.66 2.80 18.20
C GLU A 265 -13.65 1.76 18.70
N ILE A 266 -13.69 0.54 18.15
CA ILE A 266 -12.72 -0.49 18.50
C ILE A 266 -11.30 -0.05 18.15
N THR A 267 -11.13 0.50 16.94
CA THR A 267 -9.80 0.86 16.45
C THR A 267 -9.27 2.14 17.11
N LYS A 268 -10.16 3.09 17.39
CA LYS A 268 -9.92 4.28 18.21
C LYS A 268 -9.36 3.87 19.57
N SER A 269 -10.02 2.95 20.27
CA SER A 269 -9.57 2.44 21.57
C SER A 269 -8.17 1.79 21.50
N ILE A 270 -7.89 1.03 20.44
CA ILE A 270 -6.57 0.43 20.23
C ILE A 270 -5.48 1.51 20.09
N PHE A 271 -5.73 2.57 19.32
CA PHE A 271 -4.80 3.69 19.21
C PHE A 271 -4.55 4.34 20.57
N TYR A 272 -5.59 4.58 21.36
CA TYR A 272 -5.42 5.10 22.71
C TYR A 272 -4.56 4.22 23.59
N GLU A 273 -4.76 2.91 23.55
CA GLU A 273 -3.91 1.99 24.30
C GLU A 273 -2.45 2.04 23.84
N VAL A 274 -2.21 2.14 22.53
CA VAL A 274 -0.87 2.24 21.96
C VAL A 274 -0.18 3.55 22.35
N LEU A 275 -0.91 4.67 22.33
CA LEU A 275 -0.42 5.99 22.73
C LEU A 275 -0.03 6.04 24.20
N LYS A 276 -0.77 5.33 25.08
CA LYS A 276 -0.49 5.27 26.52
C LYS A 276 0.62 4.29 26.91
N GLU A 277 0.98 3.34 26.03
CA GLU A 277 1.85 2.23 26.39
C GLU A 277 3.35 2.59 26.37
N ASN A 278 3.81 3.44 25.45
CA ASN A 278 5.22 3.84 25.35
C ASN A 278 5.44 5.15 24.57
N GLU A 279 6.38 5.99 25.02
CA GLU A 279 6.82 7.24 24.37
C GLU A 279 7.15 7.05 22.88
N ARG A 280 7.81 5.95 22.48
CA ARG A 280 8.16 5.72 21.07
C ARG A 280 6.93 5.50 20.19
N SER A 281 5.97 4.72 20.68
CA SER A 281 4.71 4.49 19.94
C SER A 281 3.91 5.78 19.86
N PHE A 282 3.91 6.58 20.93
CA PHE A 282 3.35 7.92 20.94
C PHE A 282 3.99 8.82 19.89
N ASP A 283 5.31 8.96 19.89
CA ASP A 283 6.05 9.83 18.97
C ASP A 283 5.83 9.43 17.51
N ILE A 284 5.80 8.13 17.20
CA ILE A 284 5.51 7.63 15.85
C ILE A 284 4.12 8.07 15.39
N LEU A 285 3.09 7.78 16.20
CA LEU A 285 1.72 8.10 15.86
C LEU A 285 1.47 9.61 15.82
N HIS A 286 2.13 10.37 16.69
CA HIS A 286 2.06 11.82 16.73
C HIS A 286 2.64 12.44 15.46
N ALA A 287 3.85 12.04 15.07
CA ALA A 287 4.48 12.53 13.84
C ALA A 287 3.66 12.17 12.60
N VAL A 288 3.16 10.93 12.50
CA VAL A 288 2.29 10.51 11.40
C VAL A 288 1.00 11.34 11.39
N ALA A 289 0.33 11.51 12.54
CA ALA A 289 -0.89 12.32 12.63
C ALA A 289 -0.66 13.78 12.21
N LEU A 290 0.45 14.40 12.63
CA LEU A 290 0.80 15.76 12.21
C LEU A 290 1.02 15.86 10.70
N ALA A 291 1.70 14.88 10.11
CA ALA A 291 1.89 14.83 8.66
C ALA A 291 0.55 14.72 7.95
N VAL A 292 -0.27 13.71 8.26
CA VAL A 292 -1.52 13.45 7.53
C VAL A 292 -2.57 14.54 7.73
N LYS A 293 -2.60 15.19 8.92
CA LYS A 293 -3.46 16.35 9.18
C LYS A 293 -3.23 17.48 8.17
N ASN A 294 -1.97 17.70 7.80
CA ASN A 294 -1.57 18.87 7.03
C ASN A 294 -1.38 18.58 5.53
N THR A 295 -1.07 17.34 5.14
CA THR A 295 -0.55 17.06 3.80
C THR A 295 -1.11 15.84 3.08
N ASP A 296 -1.96 15.01 3.70
CA ASP A 296 -2.22 13.69 3.10
C ASP A 296 -3.70 13.30 3.01
N PHE A 297 -4.35 13.78 1.94
CA PHE A 297 -5.70 13.34 1.55
C PHE A 297 -5.75 11.90 1.03
N TYR A 298 -4.60 11.29 0.71
CA TYR A 298 -4.54 9.94 0.14
C TYR A 298 -4.34 8.86 1.19
N PHE A 299 -3.79 9.26 2.34
CA PHE A 299 -3.60 8.41 3.49
C PHE A 299 -4.90 7.75 3.90
N SER A 300 -4.83 6.42 4.00
CA SER A 300 -5.95 5.60 4.45
C SER A 300 -5.44 4.45 5.28
N ILE A 301 -6.18 4.10 6.32
CA ILE A 301 -5.95 2.92 7.13
C ILE A 301 -7.07 1.95 6.77
N ASP A 302 -6.75 0.98 5.92
CA ASP A 302 -7.72 0.04 5.36
C ASP A 302 -7.79 -1.21 6.26
N ILE A 303 -8.94 -1.43 6.91
CA ILE A 303 -9.25 -2.66 7.63
C ILE A 303 -9.97 -3.60 6.67
N LEU A 304 -9.28 -4.68 6.30
CA LEU A 304 -9.73 -5.61 5.25
C LEU A 304 -10.11 -6.97 5.84
N GLU A 305 -11.10 -7.62 5.21
CA GLU A 305 -11.41 -9.03 5.47
C GLU A 305 -10.18 -9.90 5.14
N ASP A 306 -10.01 -10.98 5.91
CA ASP A 306 -8.98 -11.98 5.67
C ASP A 306 -8.98 -12.45 4.23
N GLY A 307 -7.88 -12.17 3.53
CA GLY A 307 -7.52 -12.72 2.23
C GLY A 307 -8.69 -12.96 1.29
N HIS A 308 -9.14 -11.92 0.58
CA HIS A 308 -10.01 -12.08 -0.59
C HIS A 308 -9.57 -13.28 -1.45
N ASN A 309 -10.38 -14.34 -1.47
CA ASN A 309 -10.51 -15.32 -2.56
C ASN A 309 -9.24 -16.03 -3.08
N CYS A 310 -8.23 -16.33 -2.26
CA CYS A 310 -7.17 -17.24 -2.70
C CYS A 310 -7.47 -18.69 -2.30
N LYS A 311 -8.04 -19.46 -3.23
CA LYS A 311 -8.33 -20.91 -3.08
C LYS A 311 -7.09 -21.81 -2.94
N HIS A 312 -5.89 -21.25 -2.79
CA HIS A 312 -4.64 -22.00 -2.73
C HIS A 312 -4.03 -21.91 -1.32
N ALA A 313 -3.70 -23.08 -0.74
CA ALA A 313 -3.10 -23.22 0.59
C ALA A 313 -1.77 -22.47 0.77
N GLU A 314 -1.12 -22.08 -0.33
CA GLU A 314 0.12 -21.29 -0.35
C GLU A 314 -0.10 -19.81 0.05
N CYS A 315 -1.35 -19.33 0.09
CA CYS A 315 -1.70 -17.95 0.49
C CYS A 315 -1.89 -17.74 2.00
N SER A 316 -1.66 -18.77 2.84
CA SER A 316 -1.56 -18.61 4.31
C SER A 316 -0.43 -17.67 4.77
N ARG A 317 0.33 -17.09 3.82
CA ARG A 317 1.42 -16.14 4.03
C ARG A 317 1.07 -14.69 3.68
N GLN A 318 -0.19 -14.36 3.40
CA GLN A 318 -0.52 -12.95 3.16
C GLN A 318 -0.17 -12.11 4.40
N PRO A 319 0.56 -10.99 4.22
CA PRO A 319 1.03 -10.19 5.32
C PRO A 319 -0.18 -9.61 6.08
N GLN A 320 -0.09 -9.66 7.42
CA GLN A 320 -1.18 -9.26 8.31
C GLN A 320 -1.36 -7.73 8.37
N GLY A 321 -0.35 -7.00 7.94
CA GLY A 321 -0.40 -5.58 7.63
C GLY A 321 0.48 -5.28 6.42
N THR A 322 0.23 -4.16 5.73
CA THR A 322 1.11 -3.68 4.66
C THR A 322 0.97 -2.18 4.52
N TYR A 323 2.08 -1.46 4.64
CA TYR A 323 2.22 -0.11 4.14
C TYR A 323 2.55 -0.15 2.65
N ASN A 324 1.74 0.53 1.85
CA ASN A 324 2.02 0.74 0.44
C ASN A 324 2.35 2.22 0.21
N SER A 325 3.63 2.53 0.09
CA SER A 325 4.11 3.89 -0.18
C SER A 325 3.51 4.50 -1.44
N PHE A 326 3.14 3.67 -2.44
CA PHE A 326 2.56 4.16 -3.68
C PHE A 326 1.14 4.72 -3.50
N ASN A 327 0.33 4.08 -2.65
CA ASN A 327 -1.07 4.48 -2.41
C ASN A 327 -1.27 5.19 -1.06
N GLU A 328 -0.16 5.46 -0.36
CA GLU A 328 -0.09 5.99 0.99
C GLU A 328 -1.03 5.29 1.98
N ASN A 329 -1.31 4.00 1.79
CA ASN A 329 -2.25 3.29 2.64
C ASN A 329 -1.60 2.24 3.53
N VAL A 330 -2.12 2.17 4.76
CA VAL A 330 -1.82 1.14 5.75
C VAL A 330 -2.95 0.14 5.71
N LYS A 331 -2.68 -1.05 5.17
CA LYS A 331 -3.66 -2.15 5.15
C LYS A 331 -3.47 -3.01 6.38
N LEU A 332 -4.56 -3.36 7.05
CA LEU A 332 -4.57 -4.19 8.25
C LEU A 332 -5.60 -5.31 8.07
N GLN A 333 -5.24 -6.54 8.42
CA GLN A 333 -6.18 -7.65 8.41
C GLN A 333 -7.09 -7.61 9.65
N TRP A 334 -8.36 -7.90 9.45
CA TRP A 334 -9.35 -7.91 10.53
C TRP A 334 -9.12 -8.99 11.58
N ASN A 335 -8.69 -10.19 11.16
CA ASN A 335 -8.55 -11.33 12.04
C ASN A 335 -7.58 -11.18 13.20
N ILE A 336 -6.73 -10.17 13.17
CA ILE A 336 -5.77 -9.86 14.21
C ILE A 336 -6.24 -8.74 15.13
N ILE A 337 -7.33 -8.02 14.83
CA ILE A 337 -7.74 -6.80 15.55
C ILE A 337 -7.86 -7.00 17.07
N HIS A 338 -8.25 -8.19 17.49
CA HIS A 338 -8.40 -8.57 18.89
C HIS A 338 -7.12 -9.07 19.57
N THR A 339 -6.03 -9.20 18.82
CA THR A 339 -4.76 -9.76 19.28
C THR A 339 -3.77 -8.66 19.63
N LYS A 340 -2.85 -8.94 20.55
CA LYS A 340 -1.72 -8.03 20.83
C LYS A 340 -0.82 -7.78 19.61
N LYS A 341 -0.89 -8.64 18.59
CA LYS A 341 -0.15 -8.46 17.33
C LYS A 341 -0.64 -7.26 16.55
N PHE A 342 -1.92 -6.91 16.64
CA PHE A 342 -2.48 -5.79 15.89
C PHE A 342 -1.86 -4.45 16.29
N LYS A 343 -1.68 -4.19 17.60
CA LYS A 343 -0.89 -3.04 18.08
C LYS A 343 0.50 -2.98 17.45
N GLY A 344 1.18 -4.12 17.47
CA GLY A 344 2.49 -4.28 16.86
C GLY A 344 2.50 -3.98 15.37
N ILE A 345 1.51 -4.48 14.65
CA ILE A 345 1.40 -4.35 13.20
C ILE A 345 1.03 -2.92 12.82
N ILE A 346 0.11 -2.27 13.52
CA ILE A 346 -0.16 -0.84 13.34
C ILE A 346 1.13 -0.04 13.48
N ILE A 347 1.87 -0.23 14.59
CA ILE A 347 3.12 0.49 14.80
C ILE A 347 4.16 0.15 13.73
N HIS A 348 4.21 -1.10 13.26
CA HIS A 348 5.10 -1.50 12.17
C HIS A 348 4.79 -0.70 10.89
N GLU A 349 3.55 -0.72 10.42
CA GLU A 349 3.18 -0.05 9.17
C GLU A 349 3.25 1.49 9.30
N MET A 350 2.90 2.04 10.48
CA MET A 350 3.05 3.47 10.76
C MET A 350 4.53 3.88 10.83
N THR A 351 5.42 2.97 11.22
CA THR A 351 6.87 3.24 11.16
C THR A 351 7.34 3.38 9.72
N HIS A 352 6.85 2.53 8.80
CA HIS A 352 7.17 2.68 7.38
C HIS A 352 6.69 4.02 6.83
N LYS A 353 5.44 4.40 7.10
CA LYS A 353 4.91 5.73 6.72
C LYS A 353 5.76 6.86 7.31
N LEU A 354 6.16 6.74 8.58
CA LEU A 354 7.01 7.74 9.23
C LEU A 354 8.39 7.86 8.58
N MET A 355 9.04 6.74 8.23
CA MET A 355 10.32 6.79 7.53
C MET A 355 10.17 7.46 6.16
N ASP A 356 9.05 7.24 5.48
CA ASP A 356 8.72 7.90 4.22
C ASP A 356 8.57 9.41 4.41
N ILE A 357 7.85 9.84 5.45
CA ILE A 357 7.66 11.25 5.83
C ILE A 357 9.00 11.92 6.15
N LEU A 358 9.88 11.27 6.91
CA LEU A 358 11.11 11.88 7.40
C LEU A 358 12.23 11.91 6.37
N TYR A 359 12.29 10.91 5.48
CA TYR A 359 13.49 10.67 4.67
C TYR A 359 13.24 10.57 3.17
N GLU A 360 11.97 10.46 2.74
CA GLU A 360 11.56 10.38 1.33
C GLU A 360 12.32 9.28 0.55
N ASN A 361 12.73 8.21 1.24
CA ASN A 361 13.64 7.18 0.72
C ASN A 361 12.99 5.79 0.76
N ASN A 362 11.76 5.66 0.26
CA ASN A 362 11.02 4.39 0.20
C ASN A 362 11.02 3.67 1.57
N ALA A 363 10.63 4.40 2.62
CA ALA A 363 10.64 3.94 4.01
C ALA A 363 12.01 3.49 4.58
N LYS A 364 13.14 3.80 3.93
CA LYS A 364 14.47 3.59 4.55
C LYS A 364 14.70 4.61 5.67
N PRO A 365 15.40 4.21 6.75
CA PRO A 365 15.52 5.06 7.93
C PRO A 365 16.64 6.11 7.84
N TYR A 366 16.89 6.64 6.64
CA TYR A 366 17.89 7.68 6.39
C TYR A 366 17.64 8.35 5.03
N SER A 367 17.95 9.64 4.93
CA SER A 367 17.97 10.33 3.64
C SER A 367 19.09 9.81 2.72
N PHE A 368 18.92 9.93 1.40
CA PHE A 368 19.92 9.48 0.42
C PHE A 368 21.29 10.13 0.61
N ASN A 369 21.31 11.40 1.04
CA ASN A 369 22.53 12.20 1.16
C ASN A 369 23.23 12.01 2.51
N ASN A 370 22.60 11.34 3.49
CA ASN A 370 23.20 11.11 4.79
C ASN A 370 23.98 9.79 4.80
N ILE A 371 25.21 9.85 4.27
CA ILE A 371 26.13 8.70 4.18
C ILE A 371 26.41 8.12 5.57
N GLU A 372 26.60 8.98 6.58
CA GLU A 372 26.88 8.55 7.95
C GLU A 372 25.74 7.72 8.54
N ALA A 373 24.50 8.21 8.45
CA ALA A 373 23.32 7.47 8.92
C ALA A 373 23.14 6.16 8.16
N ARG A 374 23.44 6.13 6.86
CA ARG A 374 23.38 4.91 6.06
C ARG A 374 24.40 3.86 6.52
N GLU A 375 25.65 4.27 6.72
CA GLU A 375 26.72 3.38 7.19
C GLU A 375 26.46 2.88 8.61
N ALA A 376 25.97 3.75 9.49
CA ALA A 376 25.58 3.39 10.85
C ALA A 376 24.42 2.37 10.85
N PHE A 377 23.42 2.55 9.97
CA PHE A 377 22.33 1.59 9.84
C PHE A 377 22.82 0.23 9.33
N GLN A 378 23.66 0.25 8.29
CA GLN A 378 24.24 -0.98 7.72
C GLN A 378 25.01 -1.76 8.79
N LYS A 379 25.79 -1.06 9.61
CA LYS A 379 26.50 -1.66 10.74
C LYS A 379 25.53 -2.27 11.75
N ALA A 380 24.47 -1.54 12.13
CA ALA A 380 23.47 -2.04 13.06
C ALA A 380 22.78 -3.32 12.55
N VAL A 381 22.44 -3.36 11.25
CA VAL A 381 21.84 -4.54 10.62
C VAL A 381 22.82 -5.71 10.58
N ASN A 382 24.09 -5.47 10.22
CA ASN A 382 25.12 -6.52 10.21
C ASN A 382 25.33 -7.13 11.60
N GLU A 383 25.33 -6.30 12.66
CA GLU A 383 25.45 -6.77 14.04
C GLU A 383 24.20 -7.55 14.49
N LEU A 384 23.00 -7.10 14.12
CA LEU A 384 21.75 -7.84 14.37
C LEU A 384 21.78 -9.20 13.68
N GLU A 385 22.16 -9.23 12.41
CA GLU A 385 22.27 -10.43 11.58
C GLU A 385 23.27 -11.44 12.18
N TYR A 386 24.43 -10.96 12.62
CA TYR A 386 25.42 -11.77 13.33
C TYR A 386 24.82 -12.39 14.60
N LYS A 387 24.12 -11.59 15.42
CA LYS A 387 23.43 -12.08 16.62
C LYS A 387 22.35 -13.08 16.28
N LEU A 388 21.52 -12.84 15.27
CA LEU A 388 20.48 -13.76 14.81
C LEU A 388 21.07 -15.11 14.36
N ASN A 389 22.20 -15.11 13.65
CA ASN A 389 22.89 -16.33 13.23
C ASN A 389 23.48 -17.13 14.39
N SER A 390 23.78 -16.46 15.51
CA SER A 390 24.25 -17.12 16.74
C SER A 390 23.13 -17.78 17.55
N VAL A 391 21.86 -17.47 17.25
CA VAL A 391 20.71 -18.03 17.96
C VAL A 391 20.53 -19.50 17.54
N LYS A 392 20.82 -20.42 18.47
CA LYS A 392 20.45 -21.83 18.32
C LYS A 392 18.93 -21.99 18.45
N ILE A 393 18.24 -22.03 17.32
CA ILE A 393 16.81 -22.39 17.30
C ILE A 393 16.73 -23.90 17.52
N PHE A 394 16.31 -24.32 18.70
CA PHE A 394 15.97 -25.73 18.94
C PHE A 394 14.76 -26.09 18.08
N SER A 395 15.03 -26.72 16.93
CA SER A 395 14.03 -27.23 15.98
C SER A 395 13.41 -28.57 16.44
N GLY A 396 13.21 -28.76 17.74
CA GLY A 396 12.64 -29.98 18.31
C GLY A 396 11.14 -29.85 18.58
N ARG A 397 10.32 -30.80 18.06
CA ARG A 397 8.87 -30.92 18.32
C ARG A 397 8.49 -31.20 19.79
N TYR A 398 9.45 -31.29 20.71
CA TYR A 398 9.22 -31.70 22.10
C TYR A 398 9.99 -30.80 23.07
N GLY A 399 9.32 -29.77 23.58
CA GLY A 399 9.84 -28.92 24.64
C GLY A 399 8.73 -28.15 25.37
N ALA A 400 7.54 -28.73 25.51
CA ALA A 400 6.30 -28.04 25.90
C ALA A 400 6.29 -27.33 27.27
N PHE A 401 7.34 -27.47 28.10
CA PHE A 401 7.35 -26.95 29.48
C PHE A 401 8.30 -25.75 29.74
N GLU A 402 9.26 -25.44 28.86
CA GLU A 402 10.09 -24.21 28.95
C GLU A 402 9.57 -23.06 28.05
N ILE A 403 8.50 -23.32 27.30
CA ILE A 403 7.99 -22.46 26.22
C ILE A 403 7.38 -21.15 26.73
N ASP A 404 6.84 -21.09 27.96
CA ASP A 404 6.11 -19.89 28.39
C ASP A 404 7.02 -18.70 28.71
N ARG A 405 8.24 -18.93 29.23
CA ARG A 405 9.25 -17.86 29.42
C ARG A 405 10.06 -17.57 28.15
N GLN A 406 10.10 -18.48 27.18
CA GLN A 406 10.81 -18.30 25.92
C GLN A 406 9.89 -17.82 24.78
N ARG A 407 8.57 -17.71 25.01
CA ARG A 407 7.57 -17.38 23.99
C ARG A 407 7.77 -16.00 23.37
N LEU A 408 8.03 -14.98 24.19
CA LEU A 408 8.27 -13.61 23.70
C LEU A 408 9.57 -13.54 22.88
N TYR A 409 10.66 -14.12 23.41
CA TYR A 409 11.93 -14.21 22.71
C TYR A 409 11.82 -14.96 21.37
N TYR A 410 11.16 -16.11 21.38
CA TYR A 410 10.93 -16.91 20.18
C TYR A 410 10.06 -16.16 19.16
N SER A 411 8.99 -15.50 19.60
CA SER A 411 8.12 -14.69 18.73
C SER A 411 8.90 -13.56 18.06
N ALA A 412 9.73 -12.84 18.80
CA ALA A 412 10.58 -11.79 18.25
C ALA A 412 11.59 -12.34 17.23
N ILE A 413 12.25 -13.46 17.54
CA ILE A 413 13.18 -14.12 16.62
C ILE A 413 12.47 -14.57 15.34
N GLN A 414 11.30 -15.22 15.44
CA GLN A 414 10.55 -15.64 14.26
C GLN A 414 10.17 -14.43 13.40
N SER A 415 9.74 -13.33 14.02
CA SER A 415 9.43 -12.09 13.31
C SER A 415 10.64 -11.46 12.62
N LEU A 416 11.84 -11.60 13.17
CA LEU A 416 13.07 -11.11 12.54
C LEU A 416 13.54 -12.06 11.42
N LEU A 417 13.48 -13.37 11.65
CA LEU A 417 13.85 -14.36 10.64
C LEU A 417 12.88 -14.41 9.46
N SER A 418 11.62 -14.04 9.66
CA SER A 418 10.66 -13.93 8.55
C SER A 418 11.04 -12.81 7.58
N VAL A 419 11.72 -11.75 8.04
CA VAL A 419 12.22 -10.70 7.16
C VAL A 419 13.18 -11.29 6.12
N ARG A 420 14.17 -12.08 6.55
CA ARG A 420 15.11 -12.78 5.64
C ARG A 420 14.44 -13.69 4.61
N ARG A 421 13.34 -14.32 4.99
CA ARG A 421 12.65 -15.30 4.14
C ARG A 421 11.71 -14.66 3.13
N SER A 422 11.21 -13.48 3.44
CA SER A 422 10.06 -12.90 2.73
C SER A 422 10.45 -11.71 1.85
N TYR A 423 11.61 -11.08 2.09
CA TYR A 423 12.01 -9.86 1.40
C TYR A 423 13.35 -10.05 0.69
N VAL A 424 13.50 -9.40 -0.46
CA VAL A 424 14.79 -9.32 -1.16
C VAL A 424 15.75 -8.43 -0.38
N GLU A 425 17.06 -8.61 -0.59
CA GLU A 425 18.12 -7.92 0.15
C GLU A 425 18.08 -6.38 0.04
N ASN A 426 17.32 -5.77 -0.86
CA ASN A 426 17.16 -4.30 -0.86
C ASN A 426 15.97 -3.81 -0.02
N GLU A 427 15.03 -4.69 0.33
CA GLU A 427 13.78 -4.35 1.03
C GLU A 427 13.80 -4.74 2.52
N PHE A 428 14.64 -5.70 2.90
CA PHE A 428 14.79 -6.16 4.29
C PHE A 428 15.23 -5.06 5.27
N PHE A 429 15.87 -4.00 4.78
CA PHE A 429 16.35 -2.87 5.57
C PHE A 429 15.20 -2.09 6.19
N CYS A 430 14.20 -1.73 5.40
CA CYS A 430 13.01 -1.00 5.87
C CYS A 430 12.23 -1.87 6.88
N GLU A 431 12.15 -3.16 6.62
CA GLU A 431 11.48 -4.10 7.51
C GLU A 431 12.15 -4.19 8.89
N TYR A 432 13.48 -4.30 8.94
CA TYR A 432 14.18 -4.43 10.21
C TYR A 432 13.98 -3.25 11.13
N ILE A 433 14.03 -2.03 10.60
CA ILE A 433 13.85 -0.85 11.45
C ILE A 433 12.43 -0.80 12.02
N ALA A 434 11.40 -1.18 11.25
CA ALA A 434 10.02 -1.24 11.70
C ALA A 434 9.75 -2.37 12.71
N ARG A 435 10.56 -3.46 12.72
CA ARG A 435 10.46 -4.52 13.75
C ARG A 435 10.81 -4.03 15.16
N TYR A 436 11.66 -3.00 15.28
CA TYR A 436 12.04 -2.48 16.60
C TYR A 436 10.86 -1.86 17.38
N PRO A 437 10.19 -0.80 16.90
CA PRO A 437 9.05 -0.24 17.60
C PRO A 437 7.87 -1.24 17.68
N GLN A 438 7.71 -2.12 16.68
CA GLN A 438 6.75 -3.24 16.77
C GLN A 438 7.02 -4.14 17.98
N SER A 439 8.29 -4.49 18.24
CA SER A 439 8.64 -5.34 19.39
C SER A 439 8.28 -4.68 20.73
N ILE A 440 8.36 -3.36 20.80
CA ILE A 440 7.95 -2.56 21.96
C ILE A 440 6.44 -2.60 22.11
N ALA A 441 5.69 -2.29 21.04
CA ALA A 441 4.23 -2.26 21.02
C ALA A 441 3.57 -3.63 21.24
N THR A 442 4.24 -4.72 20.86
CA THR A 442 3.79 -6.09 21.17
C THR A 442 4.16 -6.55 22.60
N GLY A 443 4.99 -5.78 23.30
CA GLY A 443 5.55 -6.12 24.61
C GLY A 443 6.67 -7.17 24.57
N THR A 444 7.06 -7.67 23.39
CA THR A 444 8.15 -8.66 23.26
C THR A 444 9.51 -8.09 23.65
N TYR A 445 9.71 -6.78 23.49
CA TYR A 445 10.91 -6.06 23.91
C TYR A 445 11.11 -5.99 25.43
N ARG A 446 10.14 -6.41 26.25
CA ARG A 446 10.31 -6.49 27.71
C ARG A 446 11.30 -7.59 28.12
N ASP A 447 11.50 -8.60 27.27
CA ASP A 447 12.45 -9.68 27.49
C ASP A 447 13.90 -9.21 27.26
N ASN A 448 14.78 -9.43 28.24
CA ASN A 448 16.18 -8.99 28.20
C ASN A 448 16.97 -9.60 27.02
N LYS A 449 16.65 -10.81 26.58
CA LYS A 449 17.29 -11.42 25.40
C LYS A 449 16.85 -10.73 24.12
N VAL A 450 15.59 -10.31 24.02
CA VAL A 450 15.09 -9.51 22.88
C VAL A 450 15.77 -8.14 22.89
N LYS A 451 15.88 -7.47 24.05
CA LYS A 451 16.63 -6.20 24.17
C LYS A 451 18.05 -6.33 23.67
N ASN A 452 18.78 -7.35 24.15
CA ASN A 452 20.17 -7.60 23.74
C ASN A 452 20.30 -7.91 22.24
N LEU A 453 19.34 -8.65 21.68
CA LEU A 453 19.28 -8.97 20.26
C LEU A 453 19.09 -7.69 19.42
N MET A 454 18.10 -6.88 19.78
CA MET A 454 17.70 -5.69 19.03
C MET A 454 18.48 -4.42 19.40
N GLN A 455 19.42 -4.51 20.34
CA GLN A 455 20.24 -3.38 20.79
C GLN A 455 20.89 -2.59 19.64
N PRO A 456 21.43 -3.20 18.56
CA PRO A 456 22.02 -2.43 17.46
C PRO A 456 21.00 -1.50 16.79
N LEU A 457 19.78 -1.99 16.52
CA LEU A 457 18.69 -1.17 15.98
C LEU A 457 18.21 -0.12 16.98
N ALA A 458 18.15 -0.48 18.27
CA ALA A 458 17.75 0.46 19.32
C ALA A 458 18.72 1.64 19.45
N THR A 459 20.03 1.37 19.38
CA THR A 459 21.07 2.40 19.35
C THR A 459 20.90 3.29 18.13
N TYR A 460 20.82 2.70 16.93
CA TYR A 460 20.60 3.46 15.70
C TYR A 460 19.35 4.35 15.76
N TRP A 461 18.23 3.80 16.24
CA TRP A 461 16.97 4.55 16.39
C TRP A 461 17.16 5.77 17.28
N ASN A 462 17.81 5.63 18.44
CA ASN A 462 17.97 6.73 19.37
C ASN A 462 18.96 7.80 18.87
N ASP A 463 19.98 7.39 18.11
CA ASP A 463 21.03 8.28 17.65
C ASP A 463 20.63 9.07 16.39
N TYR A 464 19.85 8.47 15.49
CA TYR A 464 19.51 9.06 14.19
C TYR A 464 18.00 9.36 14.03
N ILE A 465 17.13 8.40 14.33
CA ILE A 465 15.70 8.51 14.00
C ILE A 465 14.93 9.33 15.03
N GLN A 466 15.11 9.03 16.31
CA GLN A 466 14.37 9.68 17.40
C GLN A 466 14.59 11.21 17.44
N PRO A 467 15.81 11.74 17.23
CA PRO A 467 16.01 13.18 17.12
C PRO A 467 15.26 13.79 15.95
N ASP A 468 15.24 13.12 14.79
CA ASP A 468 14.52 13.60 13.60
C ASP A 468 13.00 13.61 13.83
N ILE A 469 12.45 12.59 14.50
CA ILE A 469 11.03 12.57 14.90
C ILE A 469 10.72 13.75 15.81
N LYS A 470 11.53 13.98 16.86
CA LYS A 470 11.30 15.07 17.81
C LYS A 470 11.38 16.43 17.13
N LYS A 471 12.38 16.64 16.28
CA LYS A 471 12.53 17.84 15.47
C LYS A 471 11.31 18.05 14.55
N PHE A 472 10.85 17.00 13.87
CA PHE A 472 9.67 17.07 13.01
C PHE A 472 8.42 17.48 13.80
N ILE A 473 8.17 16.85 14.96
CA ILE A 473 7.05 17.21 15.84
C ILE A 473 7.18 18.67 16.30
N GLU A 474 8.34 19.10 16.78
CA GLU A 474 8.57 20.50 17.21
C GLU A 474 8.30 21.51 16.09
N GLN A 475 8.70 21.19 14.86
CA GLN A 475 8.49 22.06 13.70
C GLN A 475 7.03 22.14 13.26
N ASN A 476 6.25 21.06 13.44
CA ASN A 476 4.88 20.95 12.92
C ASN A 476 3.78 21.08 14.00
N SER A 477 4.13 21.07 15.29
CA SER A 477 3.18 21.13 16.41
C SER A 477 2.68 22.54 16.76
N ASN A 478 3.31 23.59 16.22
CA ASN A 478 2.90 24.99 16.46
C ASN A 478 1.62 25.40 15.71
N HIS A 479 0.97 24.49 14.99
CA HIS A 479 -0.34 24.75 14.39
C HIS A 479 -1.43 24.65 15.46
N GLU A 480 -2.21 25.72 15.64
CA GLU A 480 -3.39 25.74 16.53
C GLU A 480 -4.25 24.48 16.35
N GLY A 481 -4.67 23.88 17.47
CA GLY A 481 -5.73 22.87 17.43
C GLY A 481 -5.36 21.40 17.63
N PHE A 482 -4.29 21.12 18.36
CA PHE A 482 -3.91 19.76 18.76
C PHE A 482 -4.13 19.57 20.26
N ILE A 483 -4.94 18.57 20.64
CA ILE A 483 -5.14 18.19 22.05
C ILE A 483 -4.43 16.86 22.31
N CYS A 484 -3.65 16.79 23.38
CA CYS A 484 -3.06 15.53 23.85
C CYS A 484 -4.18 14.55 24.25
N ASP A 485 -4.11 13.32 23.72
CA ASP A 485 -5.09 12.25 23.92
C ASP A 485 -5.31 11.83 25.40
N GLU A 486 -4.47 12.32 26.32
CA GLU A 486 -4.53 12.05 27.77
C GLU A 486 -5.83 12.52 28.47
N SER A 487 -6.61 13.41 27.86
CA SER A 487 -7.80 14.03 28.47
C SER A 487 -9.16 13.41 28.10
N SER A 488 -9.19 12.38 27.25
CA SER A 488 -10.46 11.79 26.80
C SER A 488 -10.94 10.68 27.75
N ASP A 489 -12.07 10.92 28.41
CA ASP A 489 -12.84 9.91 29.17
C ASP A 489 -13.50 8.92 28.20
N ILE A 490 -12.71 8.02 27.62
CA ILE A 490 -13.24 6.91 26.84
C ILE A 490 -13.88 5.94 27.82
N ASN A 491 -15.15 5.61 27.56
CA ASN A 491 -15.87 4.61 28.33
C ASN A 491 -15.33 3.21 28.01
N TYR A 492 -14.24 2.83 28.68
CA TYR A 492 -13.58 1.53 28.55
C TYR A 492 -14.53 0.34 28.82
N ASP A 493 -15.59 0.52 29.61
CA ASP A 493 -16.54 -0.54 29.94
C ASP A 493 -17.45 -0.92 28.76
N LEU A 494 -17.84 0.04 27.92
CA LEU A 494 -18.63 -0.23 26.72
C LEU A 494 -17.76 -0.96 25.67
N PHE A 495 -16.53 -0.48 25.49
CA PHE A 495 -15.53 -1.08 24.59
C PHE A 495 -15.17 -2.50 24.99
N SER A 496 -14.94 -2.75 26.29
CA SER A 496 -14.70 -4.08 26.84
C SER A 496 -15.78 -5.07 26.39
N LYS A 497 -17.06 -4.68 26.48
CA LYS A 497 -18.19 -5.55 26.10
C LYS A 497 -18.30 -5.77 24.59
N GLU A 498 -18.15 -4.73 23.77
CA GLU A 498 -18.26 -4.85 22.31
C GLU A 498 -17.06 -5.57 21.70
N LEU A 499 -15.84 -5.25 22.13
CA LEU A 499 -14.63 -5.95 21.72
C LEU A 499 -14.69 -7.42 22.15
N LYS A 500 -15.24 -7.70 23.34
CA LYS A 500 -15.42 -9.06 23.84
C LYS A 500 -16.49 -9.81 23.03
N ALA A 501 -17.66 -9.22 22.79
CA ALA A 501 -18.68 -9.80 21.91
C ALA A 501 -18.13 -10.08 20.50
N LEU A 502 -17.32 -9.16 19.97
CA LEU A 502 -16.69 -9.32 18.66
C LEU A 502 -15.62 -10.42 18.65
N LYS A 503 -14.78 -10.49 19.69
CA LYS A 503 -13.83 -11.60 19.90
C LYS A 503 -14.55 -12.93 19.83
N LEU A 504 -15.65 -13.06 20.56
CA LEU A 504 -16.46 -14.27 20.63
C LEU A 504 -17.09 -14.60 19.27
N LYS A 505 -17.67 -13.62 18.55
CA LYS A 505 -18.20 -13.78 17.18
C LYS A 505 -17.10 -14.22 16.19
N THR A 506 -15.92 -13.61 16.26
CA THR A 506 -14.77 -13.92 15.39
C THR A 506 -14.23 -15.33 15.66
N LEU A 507 -14.08 -15.71 16.94
CA LEU A 507 -13.71 -17.06 17.35
C LEU A 507 -14.72 -18.08 16.85
N ARG A 508 -16.03 -17.83 17.00
CA ARG A 508 -17.10 -18.70 16.48
C ARG A 508 -16.98 -18.93 14.97
N SER A 509 -16.80 -17.87 14.19
CA SER A 509 -16.61 -17.96 12.73
C SER A 509 -15.39 -18.80 12.35
N LYS A 510 -14.25 -18.59 13.04
CA LYS A 510 -13.01 -19.36 12.77
C LYS A 510 -13.15 -20.84 13.13
N ILE A 511 -13.84 -21.16 14.23
CA ILE A 511 -14.02 -22.55 14.68
C ILE A 511 -14.91 -23.34 13.72
N ASN A 512 -15.93 -22.71 13.16
CA ASN A 512 -16.78 -23.31 12.15
C ASN A 512 -16.02 -23.62 10.85
N ASN A 513 -14.94 -22.88 10.57
CA ASN A 513 -14.17 -23.00 9.33
C ASN A 513 -12.87 -23.82 9.47
N ASP A 514 -12.27 -23.92 10.66
CA ASP A 514 -10.95 -24.55 10.85
C ASP A 514 -10.78 -25.23 12.22
N TYR A 515 -11.52 -26.34 12.43
CA TYR A 515 -11.60 -27.09 13.69
C TYR A 515 -10.23 -27.53 14.26
N TYR A 516 -9.23 -27.74 13.39
CA TYR A 516 -7.90 -28.24 13.79
C TYR A 516 -7.04 -27.20 14.54
N ASN A 517 -7.39 -25.90 14.48
CA ASN A 517 -6.63 -24.82 15.13
C ASN A 517 -7.25 -24.28 16.44
N PHE A 518 -8.30 -24.93 16.95
CA PHE A 518 -9.04 -24.52 18.17
C PHE A 518 -8.14 -24.18 19.37
N ARG A 519 -7.10 -24.99 19.62
CA ARG A 519 -6.19 -24.80 20.76
C ARG A 519 -5.28 -23.57 20.61
N SER A 520 -4.92 -23.19 19.39
CA SER A 520 -4.14 -21.96 19.17
C SER A 520 -4.99 -20.72 19.41
N LEU A 521 -6.28 -20.78 19.09
CA LEU A 521 -7.24 -19.67 19.27
C LEU A 521 -7.51 -19.39 20.76
N LEU A 522 -7.60 -20.43 21.60
CA LEU A 522 -7.80 -20.27 23.05
C LEU A 522 -6.59 -19.64 23.76
N ASN A 523 -5.38 -19.86 23.25
CA ASN A 523 -4.16 -19.31 23.85
C ASN A 523 -4.07 -17.77 23.81
N ASP A 524 -4.88 -17.12 22.97
CA ASP A 524 -4.93 -15.66 22.86
C ASP A 524 -5.94 -15.04 23.84
N LEU A 525 -6.74 -15.86 24.54
CA LEU A 525 -7.67 -15.42 25.58
C LEU A 525 -7.01 -15.45 26.96
N ASN A 526 -7.41 -14.53 27.84
CA ASN A 526 -7.14 -14.71 29.26
C ASN A 526 -8.13 -15.74 29.86
N LYS A 527 -7.87 -16.22 31.08
CA LYS A 527 -8.69 -17.26 31.71
C LYS A 527 -10.17 -16.88 31.90
N GLU A 528 -10.47 -15.60 32.09
CA GLU A 528 -11.85 -15.13 32.25
C GLU A 528 -12.58 -15.12 30.92
N ASP A 529 -11.94 -14.63 29.86
CA ASP A 529 -12.48 -14.61 28.50
C ASP A 529 -12.62 -16.04 27.94
N GLU A 530 -11.68 -16.93 28.26
CA GLU A 530 -11.74 -18.34 27.91
C GLU A 530 -12.94 -19.02 28.55
N LYS A 531 -13.16 -18.81 29.85
CA LYS A 531 -14.31 -19.35 30.56
C LYS A 531 -15.63 -18.86 29.97
N GLU A 532 -15.77 -17.56 29.75
CA GLU A 532 -17.00 -16.99 29.20
C GLU A 532 -17.27 -17.46 27.76
N PHE A 533 -16.21 -17.62 26.96
CA PHE A 533 -16.32 -18.22 25.63
C PHE A 533 -16.87 -19.65 25.70
N PHE A 534 -16.37 -20.46 26.64
CA PHE A 534 -16.90 -21.80 26.88
C PHE A 534 -18.34 -21.78 27.40
N ASP A 535 -18.71 -20.84 28.27
CA ASP A 535 -20.09 -20.68 28.76
C ASP A 535 -21.06 -20.32 27.62
N ILE A 536 -20.65 -19.46 26.68
CA ILE A 536 -21.43 -19.10 25.50
C ILE A 536 -21.58 -20.30 24.55
N LEU A 537 -20.47 -20.98 24.22
CA LEU A 537 -20.53 -22.21 23.42
C LEU A 537 -21.45 -23.24 24.08
N TYR A 538 -21.31 -23.45 25.39
CA TYR A 538 -22.13 -24.41 26.13
C TYR A 538 -23.62 -24.04 26.09
N LYS A 539 -23.97 -22.75 26.19
CA LYS A 539 -25.34 -22.28 26.07
C LYS A 539 -25.90 -22.51 24.66
N GLU A 540 -25.17 -22.11 23.62
CA GLU A 540 -25.58 -22.30 22.22
C GLU A 540 -25.69 -23.78 21.85
N PHE A 541 -24.74 -24.63 22.28
CA PHE A 541 -24.81 -26.08 22.08
C PHE A 541 -26.04 -26.72 22.73
N ASN A 542 -26.54 -26.15 23.83
CA ASN A 542 -27.76 -26.63 24.50
C ASN A 542 -29.04 -26.08 23.86
N GLU A 543 -28.96 -24.96 23.14
CA GLU A 543 -30.10 -24.31 22.46
C GLU A 543 -30.29 -24.80 21.01
N GLU A 544 -29.21 -25.19 20.29
CA GLU A 544 -29.26 -25.55 18.86
C GLU A 544 -29.30 -27.06 18.54
N LEU A 545 -29.02 -27.96 19.50
CA LEU A 545 -29.05 -29.41 19.25
C LEU A 545 -30.43 -30.04 19.48
N ASP A 546 -30.95 -30.68 18.42
CA ASP A 546 -32.04 -31.66 18.48
C ASP A 546 -31.73 -32.69 19.61
N PRO A 547 -32.65 -32.95 20.56
CA PRO A 547 -32.42 -33.81 21.74
C PRO A 547 -31.91 -35.24 21.50
N LEU A 548 -31.71 -35.66 20.24
CA LEU A 548 -31.39 -37.04 19.84
C LEU A 548 -29.92 -37.35 19.48
N THR A 549 -28.94 -36.47 19.70
CA THR A 549 -27.50 -36.82 19.56
C THR A 549 -26.73 -36.86 20.89
N PRO A 550 -26.81 -37.99 21.64
CA PRO A 550 -26.06 -38.22 22.89
C PRO A 550 -24.54 -38.05 22.79
N PHE A 551 -23.96 -38.30 21.61
CA PHE A 551 -22.51 -38.25 21.39
C PHE A 551 -21.95 -36.83 21.56
N TRP A 552 -22.65 -35.80 21.06
CA TRP A 552 -22.18 -34.42 21.14
C TRP A 552 -22.36 -33.81 22.54
N LYS A 553 -23.43 -34.17 23.25
CA LYS A 553 -23.59 -33.82 24.68
C LYS A 553 -22.55 -34.50 25.56
N LEU A 554 -22.14 -35.73 25.25
CA LEU A 554 -21.10 -36.44 25.99
C LEU A 554 -19.71 -35.87 25.67
N PHE A 555 -19.42 -35.58 24.39
CA PHE A 555 -18.16 -34.98 23.97
C PHE A 555 -17.99 -33.57 24.56
N SER A 556 -19.00 -32.71 24.47
CA SER A 556 -18.94 -31.36 25.07
C SER A 556 -18.76 -31.44 26.58
N LYS A 557 -19.47 -32.32 27.29
CA LYS A 557 -19.37 -32.48 28.74
C LYS A 557 -18.04 -33.08 29.21
N ILE A 558 -17.44 -33.98 28.42
CA ILE A 558 -16.09 -34.53 28.68
C ILE A 558 -15.04 -33.45 28.41
N SER A 559 -15.14 -32.70 27.29
CA SER A 559 -14.21 -31.61 26.99
C SER A 559 -14.30 -30.49 28.03
N PHE A 560 -15.51 -30.14 28.49
CA PHE A 560 -15.72 -29.10 29.50
C PHE A 560 -15.15 -29.49 30.86
N ASN A 561 -15.38 -30.72 31.32
CA ASN A 561 -14.85 -31.23 32.59
C ASN A 561 -13.34 -31.53 32.57
N PHE A 562 -12.72 -31.61 31.40
CA PHE A 562 -11.28 -31.82 31.27
C PHE A 562 -10.50 -30.50 31.23
N TRP A 563 -11.18 -29.38 30.93
CA TRP A 563 -10.59 -28.04 30.85
C TRP A 563 -10.83 -27.18 32.09
N TYR A 564 -11.93 -27.42 32.80
CA TYR A 564 -12.21 -26.87 34.13
C TYR A 564 -11.49 -27.68 35.22
#